data_AF-A0A7S2VA61-F1
#
_entry.id   AF-A0A7S2VA61-F1
#
_cell.length_a   1.000
_cell.length_b   1.000
_cell.length_c   1.000
_cell.angle_alpha   90.00
_cell.angle_beta   90.00
_cell.angle_gamma   90.00
#
_symmetry.space_group_name_H-M   'P 1'
#
loop_
_entity.id
_entity.type
_entity.pdbx_description
1 polymer ?
#
loop_
_entity_poly.entity_id
_entity_poly.type
_entity_poly.pdbx_seq_one_letter_code
_entity_poly.pdbx_strand_id
1 'polypeptide(L)'
;MSRQINQPINQVKLTNVAVVRCNKDGKRFEIACYRNKVMDYRSGLETDLSEVLQTDRIFTNVSKGQFAKAADLQKAFGTRDQEEIAKFILDQSPKQQSDFQVSDLERAQVIKDTLSQIATWVSQNCVHDDGSDRPFPTGQIKDALGKNYTVHPHKPIKKQCLDAVKFLKSVIPIERAKMELQLQYSL
;
A
#
# COMPACT_ATOMS: atom_id res chain seq x y z
N MET A 1 -32.19 -4.24 -41.79
CA MET A 1 -32.18 -5.67 -41.44
C MET A 1 -31.04 -5.93 -40.45
N SER A 2 -31.29 -5.74 -39.14
CA SER A 2 -30.30 -6.05 -38.10
C SER A 2 -30.27 -7.56 -37.87
N ARG A 3 -29.16 -8.23 -38.19
CA ARG A 3 -28.95 -9.65 -37.87
C ARG A 3 -29.08 -9.84 -36.35
N GLN A 4 -30.11 -10.57 -35.91
CA GLN A 4 -30.21 -11.05 -34.54
C GLN A 4 -29.03 -11.98 -34.27
N ILE A 5 -28.18 -11.60 -33.31
CA ILE A 5 -27.03 -12.40 -32.90
C ILE A 5 -27.58 -13.44 -31.90
N ASN A 6 -27.49 -14.72 -32.27
CA ASN A 6 -28.08 -15.85 -31.53
C ASN A 6 -27.26 -16.30 -30.31
N GLN A 7 -26.08 -15.71 -30.10
CA GLN A 7 -25.20 -15.98 -28.97
C GLN A 7 -24.86 -14.65 -28.28
N PRO A 8 -24.78 -14.62 -26.94
CA PRO A 8 -24.29 -13.44 -26.25
C PRO A 8 -22.87 -13.12 -26.71
N ILE A 9 -22.56 -11.83 -26.84
CA ILE A 9 -21.22 -11.37 -27.20
C ILE A 9 -20.24 -11.90 -26.14
N ASN A 10 -19.21 -12.63 -26.58
CA ASN A 10 -18.12 -13.11 -25.72
C ASN A 10 -17.31 -11.92 -25.18
N GLN A 11 -17.80 -11.30 -24.11
CA GLN A 11 -17.08 -10.27 -23.37
C GLN A 11 -16.33 -10.93 -22.21
N VAL A 12 -15.07 -11.29 -22.45
CA VAL A 12 -14.18 -11.78 -21.39
C VAL A 12 -13.67 -10.58 -20.60
N LYS A 13 -14.14 -10.43 -19.36
CA LYS A 13 -13.63 -9.42 -18.42
C LYS A 13 -12.53 -10.05 -17.58
N LEU A 14 -11.35 -9.45 -17.56
CA LEU A 14 -10.31 -9.82 -16.62
C LEU A 14 -10.70 -9.27 -15.24
N THR A 15 -11.26 -10.10 -14.37
CA THR A 15 -11.87 -9.66 -13.09
C THR A 15 -10.88 -9.50 -11.94
N ASN A 16 -9.72 -10.17 -12.00
CA ASN A 16 -8.78 -10.28 -10.87
C ASN A 16 -7.43 -9.59 -11.18
N VAL A 17 -7.49 -8.40 -11.77
CA VAL A 17 -6.29 -7.69 -12.24
C VAL A 17 -6.10 -6.39 -11.50
N ALA A 18 -4.90 -6.17 -10.98
CA ALA A 18 -4.48 -4.88 -10.51
C ALA A 18 -3.89 -4.07 -11.66
N VAL A 19 -4.31 -2.82 -11.80
CA VAL A 19 -3.83 -1.93 -12.85
C VAL A 19 -2.82 -0.96 -12.26
N VAL A 20 -1.59 -1.00 -12.76
CA VAL A 20 -0.57 0.00 -12.46
C VAL A 20 -0.56 1.00 -13.61
N ARG A 21 -0.68 2.30 -13.30
CA ARG A 21 -0.78 3.37 -14.31
C ARG A 21 0.47 4.25 -14.29
N CYS A 22 0.90 4.67 -15.47
CA CYS A 22 1.96 5.65 -15.67
C CYS A 22 1.52 6.65 -16.74
N ASN A 23 1.83 7.93 -16.53
CA ASN A 23 1.56 8.99 -17.49
C ASN A 23 2.90 9.55 -17.95
N LYS A 24 3.20 9.43 -19.25
CA LYS A 24 4.46 9.89 -19.84
C LYS A 24 4.21 10.44 -21.24
N ASP A 25 4.84 11.56 -21.57
CA ASP A 25 4.70 12.23 -22.88
C ASP A 25 3.23 12.48 -23.29
N GLY A 26 2.39 12.87 -22.33
CA GLY A 26 0.96 13.11 -22.55
C GLY A 26 0.12 11.85 -22.84
N LYS A 27 0.71 10.65 -22.79
CA LYS A 27 0.03 9.37 -22.99
C LYS A 27 -0.04 8.55 -21.72
N ARG A 28 -1.14 7.82 -21.58
CA ARG A 28 -1.38 6.87 -20.49
C ARG A 28 -0.88 5.50 -20.89
N PHE A 29 -0.08 4.91 -20.02
CA PHE A 29 0.39 3.53 -20.12
C PHE A 29 -0.04 2.79 -18.87
N GLU A 30 -0.50 1.56 -19.05
CA GLU A 30 -1.05 0.72 -18.00
C GLU A 30 -0.49 -0.69 -18.11
N ILE A 31 -0.35 -1.35 -16.96
CA ILE A 31 0.10 -2.73 -16.86
C ILE A 31 -0.90 -3.53 -16.05
N ALA A 32 -1.12 -4.78 -16.49
CA ALA A 32 -1.93 -5.77 -15.80
C ALA A 32 -1.03 -6.64 -14.90
N CYS A 33 -1.18 -6.47 -13.58
CA CYS A 33 -0.43 -7.22 -12.57
C CYS A 33 -1.37 -8.03 -11.67
N TYR A 34 -0.83 -9.05 -11.00
CA TYR A 34 -1.49 -9.68 -9.86
C TYR A 34 -1.45 -8.77 -8.63
N ARG A 35 -2.53 -8.73 -7.87
CA ARG A 35 -2.68 -7.67 -6.87
C ARG A 35 -1.75 -7.75 -5.67
N ASN A 36 -1.53 -8.94 -5.13
CA ASN A 36 -0.62 -9.12 -3.99
C ASN A 36 0.84 -8.88 -4.39
N LYS A 37 1.20 -9.36 -5.59
CA LYS A 37 2.57 -9.39 -6.13
C LYS A 37 3.18 -8.01 -6.37
N VAL A 38 2.36 -6.99 -6.65
CA VAL A 38 2.87 -5.61 -6.82
C VAL A 38 3.46 -5.05 -5.52
N MET A 39 2.88 -5.39 -4.36
CA MET A 39 3.39 -4.93 -3.07
C MET A 39 4.68 -5.67 -2.71
N ASP A 40 4.73 -6.98 -2.99
CA ASP A 40 5.90 -7.82 -2.76
C ASP A 40 7.09 -7.36 -3.62
N TYR A 41 6.86 -7.07 -4.90
CA TYR A 41 7.87 -6.50 -5.79
C TYR A 41 8.42 -5.17 -5.27
N ARG A 42 7.54 -4.28 -4.78
CA ARG A 42 7.96 -3.00 -4.18
C ARG A 42 8.74 -3.14 -2.87
N SER A 43 8.43 -4.18 -2.10
CA SER A 43 9.19 -4.50 -0.88
C SER A 43 10.53 -5.18 -1.17
N GLY A 44 10.78 -5.57 -2.43
CA GLY A 44 11.98 -6.29 -2.86
C GLY A 44 11.98 -7.76 -2.47
N LEU A 45 10.84 -8.32 -2.06
CA LEU A 45 10.70 -9.75 -1.73
C LEU A 45 10.74 -10.62 -2.98
N GLU A 46 10.20 -10.11 -4.10
CA GLU A 46 10.15 -10.82 -5.38
C GLU A 46 10.75 -9.95 -6.49
N THR A 47 11.66 -10.53 -7.26
CA THR A 47 12.38 -9.82 -8.35
C THR A 47 11.91 -10.23 -9.74
N ASP A 48 11.17 -11.34 -9.85
CA ASP A 48 10.84 -11.96 -11.13
C ASP A 48 9.55 -11.35 -11.70
N LEU A 49 9.68 -10.60 -12.81
CA LEU A 49 8.54 -9.89 -13.39
C LEU A 49 7.46 -10.80 -13.96
N SER A 50 7.82 -11.98 -14.46
CA SER A 50 6.85 -12.92 -15.03
C SER A 50 5.86 -13.44 -13.98
N GLU A 51 6.19 -13.39 -12.70
CA GLU A 51 5.28 -13.76 -11.61
C GLU A 51 4.39 -12.57 -11.17
N VAL A 52 4.89 -11.35 -11.33
CA VAL A 52 4.16 -10.12 -10.98
C VAL A 52 3.16 -9.73 -12.06
N LEU A 53 3.56 -9.87 -13.32
CA LEU A 53 2.78 -9.49 -14.50
C LEU A 53 1.83 -10.62 -14.92
N GLN A 54 0.60 -10.27 -15.28
CA GLN A 54 -0.30 -11.24 -15.92
C GLN A 54 -0.05 -11.35 -17.42
N THR A 55 0.47 -10.29 -18.03
CA THR A 55 0.82 -10.22 -19.44
C THR A 55 1.97 -9.24 -19.60
N ASP A 56 3.00 -9.61 -20.35
CA ASP A 56 4.20 -8.80 -20.55
C ASP A 56 3.98 -7.58 -21.45
N ARG A 57 2.80 -7.48 -22.07
CA ARG A 57 2.41 -6.40 -22.97
C ARG A 57 1.88 -5.19 -22.21
N ILE A 58 2.24 -4.01 -22.70
CA ILE A 58 1.80 -2.74 -22.14
C ILE A 58 0.50 -2.29 -22.81
N PHE A 59 -0.42 -1.81 -21.99
CA PHE A 59 -1.72 -1.33 -22.40
C PHE A 59 -1.75 0.21 -22.40
N THR A 60 -2.60 0.79 -23.24
CA THR A 60 -3.08 2.18 -23.03
C THR A 60 -4.29 2.19 -22.10
N ASN A 61 -5.05 1.10 -22.10
CA ASN A 61 -6.19 0.90 -21.21
C ASN A 61 -6.44 -0.61 -20.98
N VAL A 62 -6.22 -1.08 -19.75
CA VAL A 62 -6.40 -2.50 -19.37
C VAL A 62 -7.87 -2.88 -19.39
N SER A 63 -8.77 -2.02 -18.89
CA SER A 63 -10.21 -2.32 -18.85
C SER A 63 -10.83 -2.51 -20.24
N LYS A 64 -10.25 -1.89 -21.27
CA LYS A 64 -10.66 -2.03 -22.68
C LYS A 64 -9.78 -3.01 -23.47
N GLY A 65 -8.73 -3.56 -22.87
CA GLY A 65 -7.76 -4.44 -23.55
C GLY A 65 -7.01 -3.76 -24.71
N GLN A 66 -6.79 -2.45 -24.65
CA GLN A 66 -6.12 -1.71 -25.72
C GLN A 66 -4.61 -1.70 -25.52
N PHE A 67 -3.85 -2.26 -26.46
CA PHE A 67 -2.39 -2.31 -26.42
C PHE A 67 -1.77 -0.99 -26.88
N ALA A 68 -0.61 -0.65 -26.29
CA ALA A 68 0.21 0.46 -26.74
C ALA A 68 0.89 0.15 -28.08
N LYS A 69 0.91 1.13 -28.98
CA LYS A 69 1.63 1.01 -30.26
C LYS A 69 3.13 1.12 -30.02
N ALA A 70 3.94 0.33 -30.74
CA ALA A 70 5.39 0.36 -30.63
C ALA A 70 6.00 1.76 -30.90
N ALA A 71 5.39 2.54 -31.79
CA ALA A 71 5.80 3.92 -32.07
C ALA A 71 5.63 4.84 -30.84
N ASP A 72 4.61 4.58 -30.02
CA ASP A 72 4.31 5.39 -28.84
C ASP A 72 5.21 5.00 -27.67
N LEU A 73 5.51 3.70 -27.54
CA LEU A 73 6.48 3.19 -26.58
C LEU A 73 7.88 3.77 -26.85
N GLN A 74 8.33 3.76 -28.12
CA GLN A 74 9.62 4.31 -28.49
C GLN A 74 9.73 5.82 -28.20
N LYS A 75 8.66 6.59 -28.45
CA LYS A 75 8.64 8.02 -28.17
C LYS A 75 8.67 8.33 -26.68
N ALA A 76 7.88 7.60 -25.89
CA ALA A 76 7.77 7.86 -24.46
C ALA A 76 8.95 7.29 -23.65
N PHE A 77 9.43 6.09 -23.97
CA PHE A 77 10.43 5.38 -23.16
C PHE A 77 11.80 5.30 -23.82
N GLY A 78 11.92 5.58 -25.12
CA GLY A 78 13.18 5.44 -25.86
C GLY A 78 13.54 4.00 -26.22
N THR A 79 12.74 3.03 -25.76
CA THR A 79 12.93 1.59 -25.98
C THR A 79 11.66 0.94 -26.53
N ARG A 80 11.83 -0.23 -27.17
CA ARG A 80 10.72 -1.09 -27.63
C ARG A 80 10.50 -2.29 -26.73
N ASP A 81 11.44 -2.56 -25.82
CA ASP A 81 11.44 -3.74 -24.97
C ASP A 81 10.39 -3.58 -23.87
N GLN A 82 9.36 -4.43 -23.96
CA GLN A 82 8.19 -4.32 -23.10
C GLN A 82 8.52 -4.65 -21.64
N GLU A 83 9.47 -5.55 -21.41
CA GLU A 83 9.93 -5.92 -20.06
C GLU A 83 10.64 -4.77 -19.36
N GLU A 84 11.53 -4.05 -20.05
CA GLU A 84 12.23 -2.89 -19.48
C GLU A 84 11.26 -1.75 -19.18
N ILE A 85 10.29 -1.53 -20.07
CA ILE A 85 9.26 -0.53 -19.85
C ILE A 85 8.34 -0.98 -18.70
N ALA A 86 8.07 -2.27 -18.54
CA ALA A 86 7.30 -2.79 -17.43
C ALA A 86 8.01 -2.57 -16.09
N LYS A 87 9.31 -2.88 -16.01
CA LYS A 87 10.17 -2.54 -14.86
C LYS A 87 10.10 -1.04 -14.55
N PHE A 88 10.28 -0.20 -15.57
CA PHE A 88 10.23 1.25 -15.40
C PHE A 88 8.87 1.73 -14.86
N ILE A 89 7.75 1.19 -15.36
CA ILE A 89 6.41 1.56 -14.90
C ILE A 89 6.17 1.10 -13.46
N LEU A 90 6.66 -0.08 -13.07
CA LEU A 90 6.59 -0.57 -11.68
C LEU A 90 7.42 0.32 -10.72
N ASP A 91 8.63 0.69 -11.13
CA ASP A 91 9.60 1.44 -10.32
C ASP A 91 9.35 2.94 -10.25
N GLN A 92 8.73 3.55 -11.29
CA GLN A 92 8.45 4.99 -11.37
C GLN A 92 7.07 5.37 -10.83
N SER A 93 6.22 4.38 -10.56
CA SER A 93 4.94 4.60 -9.88
C SER A 93 5.01 5.13 -8.42
N PRO A 94 6.12 5.14 -7.65
CA PRO A 94 6.05 5.53 -6.25
C PRO A 94 6.07 7.04 -6.00
N LYS A 95 6.34 7.91 -6.99
CA LYS A 95 6.55 9.35 -6.73
C LYS A 95 5.45 10.30 -7.21
N GLN A 96 4.61 9.89 -8.16
CA GLN A 96 3.56 10.76 -8.67
C GLN A 96 2.29 9.97 -8.92
N GLN A 97 1.48 9.83 -7.87
CA GLN A 97 0.03 10.00 -7.99
C GLN A 97 -0.63 9.17 -9.10
N SER A 98 -0.32 7.88 -9.17
CA SER A 98 -1.13 6.94 -9.91
C SER A 98 -1.70 5.92 -8.93
N ASP A 99 -2.98 6.10 -8.64
CA ASP A 99 -3.78 5.27 -7.74
C ASP A 99 -3.60 3.79 -8.08
N PHE A 100 -2.71 3.12 -7.36
CA PHE A 100 -2.80 1.68 -7.20
C PHE A 100 -4.15 1.43 -6.54
N GLN A 101 -5.10 0.93 -7.33
CA GLN A 101 -6.45 0.64 -6.85
C GLN A 101 -6.41 -0.65 -6.02
N VAL A 102 -5.85 -0.54 -4.83
CA VAL A 102 -6.01 -1.50 -3.73
C VAL A 102 -7.52 -1.65 -3.49
N SER A 103 -8.10 -2.86 -3.43
CA SER A 103 -9.52 -2.89 -3.01
C SER A 103 -9.67 -2.58 -1.54
N ASP A 104 -10.90 -2.25 -1.20
CA ASP A 104 -11.31 -1.88 0.15
C ASP A 104 -10.92 -2.93 1.20
N LEU A 105 -10.86 -4.22 0.83
CA LEU A 105 -10.44 -5.31 1.72
C LEU A 105 -8.96 -5.20 2.13
N GLU A 106 -8.07 -5.03 1.16
CA GLU A 106 -6.63 -4.87 1.41
C GLU A 106 -6.34 -3.56 2.12
N ARG A 107 -7.02 -2.47 1.76
CA ARG A 107 -6.92 -1.19 2.50
C ARG A 107 -7.32 -1.36 3.96
N ALA A 108 -8.43 -2.07 4.21
CA ALA A 108 -8.89 -2.33 5.57
C ALA A 108 -7.89 -3.20 6.36
N GLN A 109 -7.25 -4.19 5.72
CA GLN A 109 -6.20 -5.00 6.35
C GLN A 109 -4.99 -4.15 6.73
N VAL A 110 -4.45 -3.36 5.80
CA VAL A 110 -3.31 -2.46 6.09
C VAL A 110 -3.62 -1.50 7.24
N ILE A 111 -4.84 -0.95 7.30
CA ILE A 111 -5.27 -0.08 8.40
C ILE A 111 -5.34 -0.85 9.72
N LYS A 112 -5.88 -2.07 9.72
CA LYS A 112 -5.94 -2.92 10.93
C LYS A 112 -4.54 -3.29 11.44
N ASP A 113 -3.63 -3.64 10.53
CA ASP A 113 -2.27 -4.04 10.87
C ASP A 113 -1.49 -2.86 11.44
N THR A 114 -1.59 -1.68 10.81
CA THR A 114 -0.97 -0.45 11.30
C THR A 114 -1.55 -0.02 12.65
N LEU A 115 -2.87 -0.10 12.85
CA LEU A 115 -3.48 0.12 14.18
C LEU A 115 -2.94 -0.84 15.23
N SER A 116 -2.79 -2.12 14.89
CA SER A 116 -2.24 -3.12 15.79
C SER A 116 -0.78 -2.82 16.15
N GLN A 117 0.03 -2.42 15.16
CA GLN A 117 1.43 -2.02 15.39
C GLN A 117 1.53 -0.77 16.28
N ILE A 118 0.69 0.24 16.05
CA ILE A 118 0.64 1.45 16.89
C ILE A 118 0.25 1.07 18.32
N ALA A 119 -0.78 0.24 18.50
CA ALA A 119 -1.22 -0.18 19.83
C ALA A 119 -0.12 -0.95 20.60
N THR A 120 0.58 -1.87 19.94
CA THR A 120 1.73 -2.58 20.53
C THR A 120 2.84 -1.60 20.91
N TRP A 121 3.16 -0.66 20.03
CA TRP A 121 4.20 0.33 20.29
C TRP A 121 3.85 1.24 21.47
N VAL A 122 2.60 1.71 21.56
CA VAL A 122 2.14 2.56 22.66
C VAL A 122 2.15 1.78 23.98
N SER A 123 1.70 0.52 23.98
CA SER A 123 1.71 -0.35 25.17
C SER A 123 3.13 -0.53 25.74
N GLN A 124 4.15 -0.60 24.87
CA GLN A 124 5.55 -0.74 25.28
C GLN A 124 6.19 0.55 25.79
N ASN A 125 5.73 1.71 25.34
CA ASN A 125 6.40 3.00 25.59
C ASN A 125 5.62 3.94 26.53
N CYS A 126 4.41 3.56 26.95
CA CYS A 126 3.53 4.42 27.72
C CYS A 126 2.96 3.72 28.95
N VAL A 127 2.83 4.49 30.03
CA VAL A 127 2.38 4.05 31.35
C VAL A 127 1.23 4.92 31.84
N HIS A 128 0.53 4.43 32.86
CA HIS A 128 -0.46 5.19 33.61
C HIS A 128 0.18 6.39 34.33
N ASP A 129 -0.47 7.56 34.26
CA ASP A 129 -0.06 8.80 34.96
C ASP A 129 -0.28 8.72 36.49
N ASP A 130 -1.03 7.73 36.97
CA ASP A 130 -1.41 7.57 38.39
C ASP A 130 -0.27 7.04 39.29
N GLY A 131 0.99 7.10 38.84
CA GLY A 131 2.18 6.66 39.58
C GLY A 131 2.30 5.14 39.80
N SER A 132 1.39 4.34 39.24
CA SER A 132 1.50 2.86 39.31
C SER A 132 2.46 2.28 38.28
N ASP A 133 2.93 3.10 37.32
CA ASP A 133 3.86 2.74 36.24
C ASP A 133 3.49 1.46 35.46
N ARG A 134 2.20 1.08 35.49
CA ARG A 134 1.69 -0.08 34.78
C ARG A 134 1.52 0.24 33.30
N PRO A 135 1.88 -0.69 32.39
CA PRO A 135 1.60 -0.53 30.97
C PRO A 135 0.12 -0.77 30.67
N PHE A 136 -0.42 -0.07 29.69
CA PHE A 136 -1.78 -0.31 29.22
C PHE A 136 -1.84 -1.57 28.34
N PRO A 137 -2.88 -2.41 28.50
CA PRO A 137 -3.09 -3.55 27.61
C PRO A 137 -3.43 -3.06 26.19
N THR A 138 -2.93 -3.77 25.18
CA THR A 138 -3.10 -3.40 23.76
C THR A 138 -4.58 -3.31 23.34
N GLY A 139 -5.47 -4.10 23.95
CA GLY A 139 -6.92 -4.05 23.71
C GLY A 139 -7.54 -2.70 24.06
N GLN A 140 -7.23 -2.16 25.24
CA GLN A 140 -7.76 -0.86 25.68
C GLN A 140 -7.27 0.28 24.78
N ILE A 141 -6.00 0.23 24.35
CA ILE A 141 -5.44 1.21 23.42
C ILE A 141 -6.13 1.13 22.05
N LYS A 142 -6.37 -0.09 21.54
CA LYS A 142 -7.10 -0.30 20.28
C LYS A 142 -8.52 0.26 20.34
N ASP A 143 -9.24 0.02 21.44
CA ASP A 143 -10.60 0.54 21.64
C ASP A 143 -10.62 2.07 21.72
N ALA A 144 -9.61 2.66 22.34
CA ALA A 144 -9.46 4.11 22.44
C ALA A 144 -9.13 4.75 21.08
N LEU A 145 -8.24 4.13 20.29
CA LEU A 145 -7.88 4.59 18.95
C LEU A 145 -9.04 4.40 17.96
N GLY A 146 -9.76 3.28 18.02
CA GLY A 146 -10.78 2.91 17.05
C GLY A 146 -11.98 3.87 16.97
N LYS A 147 -12.24 4.64 18.04
CA LYS A 147 -13.39 5.55 18.08
C LYS A 147 -13.20 6.82 17.26
N ASN A 148 -11.96 7.32 17.12
CA ASN A 148 -11.73 8.68 16.60
C ASN A 148 -10.36 8.89 15.91
N TYR A 149 -9.45 7.90 15.90
CA TYR A 149 -8.13 8.06 15.30
C TYR A 149 -8.13 7.59 13.84
N THR A 150 -7.83 8.52 12.92
CA THR A 150 -7.68 8.19 11.50
C THR A 150 -6.23 7.85 11.18
N VAL A 151 -5.99 6.62 10.73
CA VAL A 151 -4.68 6.16 10.29
C VAL A 151 -4.41 6.58 8.86
N HIS A 152 -3.18 7.04 8.59
CA HIS A 152 -2.76 7.44 7.24
C HIS A 152 -1.69 6.50 6.71
N PRO A 153 -1.99 5.62 5.72
CA PRO A 153 -1.03 4.63 5.23
C PRO A 153 0.29 5.20 4.69
N HIS A 154 0.27 6.43 4.15
CA HIS A 154 1.46 7.06 3.55
C HIS A 154 2.39 7.75 4.56
N LYS A 155 1.98 7.91 5.83
CA LYS A 155 2.84 8.51 6.85
C LYS A 155 3.74 7.43 7.47
N PRO A 156 4.99 7.74 7.82
CA PRO A 156 5.85 6.75 8.49
C PRO A 156 5.30 6.39 9.87
N ILE A 157 5.36 5.09 10.21
CA ILE A 157 4.75 4.52 11.43
C ILE A 157 5.19 5.25 12.69
N LYS A 158 6.48 5.56 12.85
CA LYS A 158 7.00 6.27 14.04
C LYS A 158 6.33 7.63 14.27
N LYS A 159 6.05 8.40 13.21
CA LYS A 159 5.35 9.68 13.33
C LYS A 159 3.89 9.46 13.74
N GLN A 160 3.25 8.46 13.14
CA GLN A 160 1.87 8.09 13.51
C GLN A 160 1.77 7.67 14.98
N CYS A 161 2.73 6.91 15.50
CA CYS A 161 2.78 6.56 16.91
C CYS A 161 2.83 7.80 17.83
N LEU A 162 3.66 8.79 17.50
CA LEU A 162 3.74 10.04 18.28
C LEU A 162 2.44 10.85 18.21
N ASP A 163 1.81 10.91 17.04
CA ASP A 163 0.51 11.57 16.87
C ASP A 163 -0.60 10.82 17.63
N ALA A 164 -0.54 9.48 17.65
CA ALA A 164 -1.46 8.64 18.40
C ALA A 164 -1.33 8.85 19.91
N VAL A 165 -0.11 9.00 20.45
CA VAL A 165 0.10 9.29 21.89
C VAL A 165 -0.50 10.66 22.26
N LYS A 166 -0.31 11.70 21.42
CA LYS A 166 -0.92 13.01 21.65
C LYS A 166 -2.45 12.94 21.67
N PHE A 167 -3.02 12.17 20.76
CA PHE A 167 -4.46 11.93 20.71
C PHE A 167 -4.95 11.16 21.93
N LEU A 168 -4.24 10.10 22.34
CA LEU A 168 -4.63 9.29 23.48
C LEU A 168 -4.57 10.06 24.80
N LYS A 169 -3.65 11.01 24.95
CA LYS A 169 -3.54 11.86 26.15
C LYS A 169 -4.81 12.68 26.45
N SER A 170 -5.66 12.96 25.46
CA SER A 170 -6.93 13.66 25.69
C SER A 170 -8.06 12.74 26.15
N VAL A 171 -7.96 11.44 25.90
CA VAL A 171 -9.00 10.44 26.19
C VAL A 171 -8.68 9.62 27.44
N ILE A 172 -7.40 9.29 27.63
CA ILE A 172 -6.90 8.45 28.70
C ILE A 172 -5.68 9.15 29.34
N PRO A 173 -5.51 9.10 30.68
CA PRO A 173 -4.30 9.59 31.35
C PRO A 173 -3.11 8.69 31.00
N ILE A 174 -2.43 9.00 29.90
CA ILE A 174 -1.25 8.29 29.40
C ILE A 174 -0.05 9.23 29.45
N GLU A 175 1.04 8.76 30.06
CA GLU A 175 2.35 9.41 30.00
C GLU A 175 3.37 8.53 29.29
N ARG A 176 4.34 9.16 28.62
CA ARG A 176 5.46 8.46 27.99
C ARG A 176 6.49 8.13 29.06
N ALA A 177 6.83 6.85 29.19
CA ALA A 177 7.82 6.41 30.16
C ALA A 177 9.21 7.00 29.83
N LYS A 178 9.88 7.51 30.87
CA LYS A 178 11.31 7.83 30.85
C LYS A 178 12.03 6.64 31.49
N MET A 179 13.04 6.09 30.82
CA MET A 179 13.82 4.98 31.36
C MET A 179 15.24 5.44 31.59
N GLU A 180 15.65 5.51 32.86
CA GLU A 180 17.05 5.67 33.25
C GLU A 180 17.53 4.31 33.78
N LEU A 181 18.63 3.80 33.23
CA LEU A 181 19.19 2.51 33.59
C LEU A 181 20.58 2.71 34.19
N GLN A 182 20.77 2.23 35.42
CA GLN A 182 22.09 2.11 36.02
C GLN A 182 22.57 0.66 35.85
N LEU A 183 23.58 0.47 35.01
CA LEU A 183 24.21 -0.82 34.79
C LEU A 183 25.37 -0.98 35.77
N GLN A 184 25.30 -1.99 36.64
CA GLN A 184 26.44 -2.42 37.46
C GLN A 184 26.97 -3.74 36.89
N TYR A 185 28.23 -3.73 36.46
CA TYR A 185 28.94 -4.92 36.03
C TYR A 185 29.88 -5.36 37.15
N SER A 186 29.78 -6.61 37.61
CA SER A 186 30.78 -7.26 38.45
C SER A 186 31.75 -8.04 37.58
N LEU A 187 33.06 -7.81 37.75
CA LEU A 187 34.14 -8.59 37.13
C LEU A 187 34.29 -9.97 37.78
#